data_AF-A0A853FTJ6-F1
#
_entry.id   AF-A0A853FTJ6-F1
#
_cell.length_a   1.000
_cell.length_b   1.000
_cell.length_c   1.000
_cell.angle_alpha   90.00
_cell.angle_beta   90.00
_cell.angle_gamma   90.00
#
_symmetry.space_group_name_H-M   'P 1'
#
loop_
_entity.id
_entity.type
_entity.pdbx_description
1 polymer ?
#
loop_
_entity_poly.entity_id
_entity_poly.type
_entity_poly.pdbx_seq_one_letter_code
_entity_poly.pdbx_strand_id
1 'polypeptide(L)'
;MALWTVDLTTQDGAESAAQLGSFACFIAAGLTLLSLVMTAGLLTGMRSAGSLVFLLFFLPEAAIFAIAGFRLRAGRGLIWGGVGFAILLLELLLKITTLSVVGIIVNTVLLIGLFNGLRGAAARRGGGFDSEDAGAIFE
;
A
#
# COMPACT_ATOMS: atom_id res chain seq x y z
N MET A 1 -18.52 7.33 1.77
CA MET A 1 -18.05 7.40 0.37
C MET A 1 -17.70 5.99 -0.09
N ALA A 2 -18.14 5.57 -1.27
CA ALA A 2 -17.75 4.25 -1.79
C ALA A 2 -16.24 4.24 -2.05
N LEU A 3 -15.55 3.15 -1.65
CA LEU A 3 -14.12 2.94 -1.89
C LEU A 3 -13.69 3.12 -3.36
N TRP A 4 -14.64 3.08 -4.29
CA TRP A 4 -14.41 3.14 -5.74
C TRP A 4 -14.59 4.52 -6.37
N THR A 5 -15.41 5.39 -5.77
CA THR A 5 -15.69 6.74 -6.25
C THR A 5 -15.14 7.72 -5.24
N VAL A 6 -13.81 7.75 -5.13
CA VAL A 6 -13.16 8.86 -4.43
C VAL A 6 -13.21 10.05 -5.37
N ASP A 7 -13.76 11.14 -4.89
CA ASP A 7 -13.67 12.40 -5.60
C ASP A 7 -12.20 12.84 -5.63
N LEU A 8 -11.65 13.00 -6.82
CA LEU A 8 -10.26 13.41 -7.04
C LEU A 8 -10.18 14.83 -7.60
N THR A 9 -11.32 15.51 -7.78
CA THR A 9 -11.34 16.91 -8.21
C THR A 9 -11.20 17.88 -7.04
N THR A 10 -11.30 17.38 -5.81
CA THR A 10 -11.10 18.15 -4.57
C THR A 10 -9.79 17.76 -3.88
N GLN A 11 -9.17 18.75 -3.23
CA GLN A 11 -7.93 18.53 -2.48
C GLN A 11 -8.11 17.50 -1.36
N ASP A 12 -9.21 17.61 -0.60
CA ASP A 12 -9.54 16.71 0.50
C ASP A 12 -9.78 15.27 0.02
N GLY A 13 -10.42 15.10 -1.13
CA GLY A 13 -10.65 13.80 -1.72
C GLY A 13 -9.36 13.14 -2.22
N ALA A 14 -8.48 13.91 -2.87
CA ALA A 14 -7.17 13.42 -3.29
C ALA A 14 -6.25 13.08 -2.10
N GLU A 15 -6.32 13.83 -1.01
CA GLU A 15 -5.60 13.54 0.22
C GLU A 15 -6.15 12.28 0.91
N SER A 16 -7.47 12.15 1.04
CA SER A 16 -8.12 10.97 1.60
C SER A 16 -7.76 9.69 0.81
N ALA A 17 -7.74 9.77 -0.53
CA ALA A 17 -7.28 8.68 -1.38
C ALA A 17 -5.82 8.28 -1.06
N ALA A 18 -4.91 9.26 -1.02
CA ALA A 18 -3.50 9.02 -0.73
C ALA A 18 -3.28 8.42 0.69
N GLN A 19 -4.05 8.87 1.67
CA GLN A 19 -4.06 8.30 3.02
C GLN A 19 -4.55 6.85 3.02
N LEU A 20 -5.58 6.53 2.24
CA LEU A 20 -6.10 5.17 2.11
C LEU A 20 -5.05 4.21 1.53
N GLY A 21 -4.32 4.61 0.48
CA GLY A 21 -3.20 3.82 -0.03
C GLY A 21 -2.04 3.71 0.95
N SER A 22 -1.79 4.75 1.75
CA SER A 22 -0.80 4.70 2.84
C SER A 22 -1.16 3.65 3.88
N PHE A 23 -2.42 3.58 4.31
CA PHE A 23 -2.90 2.54 5.22
C PHE A 23 -2.77 1.15 4.61
N ALA A 24 -3.11 0.97 3.33
CA ALA A 24 -2.92 -0.30 2.64
C ALA A 24 -1.44 -0.76 2.67
N CYS A 25 -0.50 0.15 2.41
CA CYS A 25 0.93 -0.14 2.53
C CYS A 25 1.35 -0.51 3.97
N PHE A 26 0.84 0.18 5.00
CA PHE A 26 1.18 -0.16 6.38
C PHE A 26 0.60 -1.51 6.81
N ILE A 27 -0.63 -1.84 6.37
CA ILE A 27 -1.22 -3.16 6.60
C ILE A 27 -0.39 -4.23 5.89
N ALA A 28 0.01 -4.00 4.64
CA ALA A 28 0.88 -4.92 3.91
C ALA A 28 2.20 -5.15 4.66
N ALA A 29 2.89 -4.08 5.07
CA ALA A 29 4.12 -4.17 5.87
C ALA A 29 3.91 -4.96 7.17
N GLY A 30 2.81 -4.70 7.88
CA GLY A 30 2.46 -5.41 9.11
C GLY A 30 2.20 -6.89 8.88
N LEU A 31 1.51 -7.25 7.80
CA LEU A 31 1.26 -8.64 7.41
C LEU A 31 2.54 -9.36 6.97
N THR A 32 3.42 -8.68 6.23
CA THR A 32 4.74 -9.21 5.85
C THR A 32 5.59 -9.48 7.10
N LEU A 33 5.61 -8.55 8.06
CA LEU A 33 6.31 -8.75 9.34
C LEU A 33 5.68 -9.85 10.18
N LEU A 34 4.35 -9.93 10.25
CA LEU A 34 3.65 -11.00 10.95
C LEU A 34 3.97 -12.36 10.33
N SER A 35 3.94 -12.46 9.00
CA SER A 35 4.33 -13.66 8.27
C SER A 35 5.79 -14.03 8.58
N LEU A 36 6.69 -13.05 8.60
CA LEU A 36 8.08 -13.25 8.98
C LEU A 36 8.22 -13.75 10.42
N VAL A 37 7.50 -13.18 11.40
CA VAL A 37 7.55 -13.62 12.80
C VAL A 37 6.96 -15.00 12.98
N MET A 38 5.83 -15.30 12.34
CA MET A 38 5.20 -16.63 12.40
C MET A 38 6.10 -17.67 11.76
N THR A 39 6.69 -17.38 10.59
CA THR A 39 7.56 -18.32 9.88
C THR A 39 8.92 -18.44 10.57
N ALA A 40 9.56 -17.34 10.96
CA ALA A 40 10.81 -17.35 11.69
C ALA A 40 10.65 -17.99 13.08
N GLY A 41 9.56 -17.72 13.80
CA GLY A 41 9.23 -18.33 15.09
C GLY A 41 8.92 -19.83 14.99
N LEU A 42 8.32 -20.29 13.89
CA LEU A 42 8.20 -21.72 13.57
C LEU A 42 9.58 -22.33 13.26
N LEU A 43 10.46 -21.54 12.65
CA LEU A 43 11.80 -21.94 12.23
C LEU A 43 12.89 -21.70 13.29
N THR A 44 12.65 -21.06 14.44
CA THR A 44 13.69 -20.82 15.46
C THR A 44 14.19 -22.12 16.11
N GLY A 45 13.38 -23.19 16.07
CA GLY A 45 13.83 -24.55 16.39
C GLY A 45 14.84 -25.11 15.38
N MET A 46 14.95 -24.51 14.20
CA MET A 46 15.86 -24.88 13.12
C MET A 46 16.72 -23.66 12.74
N ARG A 47 17.91 -23.55 13.34
CA ARG A 47 19.00 -22.69 12.82
C ARG A 47 19.48 -23.17 11.44
N SER A 48 18.57 -23.21 10.46
CA SER A 48 18.80 -23.70 9.12
C SER A 48 19.04 -22.52 8.17
N ALA A 49 19.82 -22.75 7.12
CA ALA A 49 20.06 -21.74 6.09
C ALA A 49 18.75 -21.21 5.47
N GLY A 50 17.66 -22.01 5.50
CA GLY A 50 16.36 -21.61 5.01
C GLY A 50 15.77 -20.40 5.74
N SER A 51 15.87 -20.33 7.07
CA SER A 51 15.30 -19.21 7.84
C SER A 51 16.01 -17.88 7.57
N LEU A 52 17.31 -17.91 7.29
CA LEU A 52 18.08 -16.73 6.87
C LEU A 52 17.66 -16.21 5.50
N VAL A 53 17.34 -17.10 4.56
CA VAL A 53 16.86 -16.72 3.22
C VAL A 53 15.51 -15.99 3.33
N PHE A 54 14.57 -16.52 4.12
CA PHE A 54 13.28 -15.84 4.34
C PHE A 54 13.46 -14.44 4.91
N LEU A 55 14.35 -14.26 5.89
CA LEU A 55 14.62 -12.95 6.48
C LEU A 55 15.17 -11.96 5.44
N LEU A 56 16.05 -12.44 4.56
CA LEU A 56 16.68 -11.61 3.52
C LEU A 56 15.70 -11.06 2.49
N PHE A 57 14.60 -11.78 2.21
CA PHE A 57 13.60 -11.36 1.23
C PHE A 57 12.45 -10.56 1.85
N PHE A 58 11.91 -11.02 2.97
CA PHE A 58 10.71 -10.43 3.57
C PHE A 58 10.98 -9.14 4.36
N LEU A 59 12.20 -8.98 4.92
CA LEU A 59 12.54 -7.75 5.66
C LEU A 59 12.65 -6.52 4.73
N PRO A 60 13.36 -6.57 3.59
CA PRO A 60 13.35 -5.47 2.63
C PRO A 60 11.96 -5.18 2.07
N GLU A 61 11.15 -6.21 1.84
CA GLU A 61 9.77 -6.06 1.37
C GLU A 61 8.91 -5.26 2.36
N ALA A 62 8.94 -5.62 3.65
CA ALA A 62 8.27 -4.88 4.70
C ALA A 62 8.77 -3.42 4.78
N ALA A 63 10.09 -3.21 4.63
CA ALA A 63 10.67 -1.87 4.61
C ALA A 63 10.19 -1.04 3.42
N ILE A 64 10.10 -1.63 2.22
CA ILE A 64 9.59 -0.97 1.01
C ILE A 64 8.13 -0.56 1.21
N PHE A 65 7.29 -1.45 1.76
CA PHE A 65 5.90 -1.11 2.07
C PHE A 65 5.80 0.01 3.10
N ALA A 66 6.61 -0.01 4.16
CA ALA A 66 6.64 1.09 5.13
C ALA A 66 7.05 2.42 4.50
N ILE A 67 8.12 2.44 3.68
CA ILE A 67 8.59 3.63 2.96
C ILE A 67 7.51 4.14 2.00
N ALA A 68 6.86 3.24 1.25
CA ALA A 68 5.76 3.56 0.37
C ALA A 68 4.59 4.20 1.13
N GLY A 69 4.23 3.65 2.30
CA GLY A 69 3.19 4.17 3.17
C GLY A 69 3.48 5.61 3.62
N PHE A 70 4.68 5.88 4.13
CA PHE A 70 5.07 7.24 4.53
C PHE A 70 5.10 8.20 3.35
N ARG A 71 5.62 7.78 2.20
CA ARG A 71 5.73 8.62 1.00
C ARG A 71 4.36 8.94 0.39
N LEU A 72 3.42 8.00 0.39
CA LEU A 72 2.05 8.22 -0.06
C LEU A 72 1.31 9.20 0.84
N ARG A 73 1.47 9.08 2.17
CA ARG A 73 0.91 10.05 3.12
C ARG A 73 1.45 11.47 2.90
N ALA A 74 2.72 11.59 2.54
CA ALA A 74 3.34 12.87 2.21
C ALA A 74 2.99 13.40 0.80
N GLY A 75 2.13 12.73 0.03
CA GLY A 75 1.76 13.11 -1.33
C GLY A 75 2.87 12.95 -2.39
N ARG A 76 4.03 12.38 -2.01
CA ARG A 76 5.19 12.15 -2.90
C ARG A 76 5.43 10.66 -3.16
N GLY A 77 4.38 9.85 -3.02
CA GLY A 77 4.45 8.39 -2.99
C GLY A 77 4.26 7.69 -4.32
N LEU A 78 4.19 8.38 -5.46
CA LEU A 78 3.97 7.74 -6.76
C LEU A 78 5.01 6.66 -7.09
N ILE A 79 6.30 6.95 -6.91
CA ILE A 79 7.37 6.00 -7.23
C ILE A 79 7.34 4.83 -6.24
N TRP A 80 7.45 5.11 -4.95
CA TRP A 80 7.52 4.09 -3.91
C TRP A 80 6.21 3.28 -3.78
N GLY A 81 5.06 3.94 -3.91
CA GLY A 81 3.76 3.28 -3.98
C GLY A 81 3.61 2.43 -5.24
N GLY A 82 4.18 2.85 -6.37
CA GLY A 82 4.20 2.05 -7.60
C GLY A 82 5.06 0.78 -7.44
N VAL A 83 6.21 0.89 -6.79
CA VAL A 83 7.03 -0.27 -6.41
C VAL A 83 6.26 -1.20 -5.47
N GLY A 84 5.64 -0.64 -4.41
CA GLY A 84 4.80 -1.43 -3.50
C GLY A 84 3.64 -2.11 -4.24
N PHE A 85 3.02 -1.44 -5.21
CA PHE A 85 1.94 -2.01 -6.00
C PHE A 85 2.42 -3.20 -6.84
N ALA A 86 3.58 -3.06 -7.50
CA ALA A 86 4.17 -4.15 -8.27
C ALA A 86 4.50 -5.37 -7.40
N ILE A 87 5.04 -5.15 -6.21
CA ILE A 87 5.32 -6.23 -5.25
C ILE A 87 4.03 -6.93 -4.83
N LEU A 88 3.02 -6.18 -4.41
CA LEU A 88 1.75 -6.73 -3.92
C LEU A 88 0.96 -7.45 -5.03
N LEU A 89 1.12 -7.02 -6.28
CA LEU A 89 0.62 -7.69 -7.47
C LEU A 89 1.36 -9.02 -7.72
N LEU A 90 2.69 -9.04 -7.61
CA LEU A 90 3.48 -10.25 -7.74
C LEU A 90 3.10 -11.27 -6.65
N GLU A 91 2.94 -10.82 -5.41
CA GLU A 91 2.42 -11.67 -4.33
C GLU A 91 1.03 -12.22 -4.63
N LEU A 92 0.13 -11.41 -5.20
CA LEU A 92 -1.21 -11.87 -5.56
C LEU A 92 -1.13 -13.00 -6.60
N LEU A 93 -0.27 -12.87 -7.62
CA LEU A 93 -0.04 -13.91 -8.61
C LEU A 93 0.47 -15.21 -7.97
N LEU A 94 1.41 -15.12 -7.02
CA LEU A 94 1.90 -16.28 -6.26
C LEU A 94 0.80 -16.91 -5.38
N LYS A 95 -0.08 -16.10 -4.78
CA LYS A 95 -1.21 -16.58 -3.98
C LYS A 95 -2.27 -17.27 -4.85
N ILE A 96 -2.44 -16.84 -6.10
CA ILE A 96 -3.27 -17.51 -7.10
C ILE A 96 -2.70 -18.88 -7.47
N THR A 97 -1.40 -18.99 -7.74
CA THR A 97 -0.78 -20.29 -8.09
C THR A 97 -0.81 -21.30 -6.95
N THR A 98 -0.81 -20.81 -5.71
CA THR A 98 -0.90 -21.64 -4.48
C THR A 98 -2.33 -21.81 -3.97
N LEU A 99 -3.34 -21.26 -4.65
CA LEU A 99 -4.77 -21.31 -4.29
C LEU A 99 -5.06 -20.86 -2.83
N SER A 100 -4.29 -19.89 -2.34
CA SER A 100 -4.49 -19.31 -1.00
C SER A 100 -5.67 -18.33 -1.01
N VAL A 101 -6.89 -18.84 -0.86
CA VAL A 101 -8.15 -18.05 -0.97
C VAL A 101 -8.12 -16.80 -0.07
N VAL A 102 -7.72 -16.96 1.19
CA VAL A 102 -7.60 -15.82 2.13
C VAL A 102 -6.55 -14.82 1.66
N GLY A 103 -5.39 -15.30 1.22
CA GLY A 103 -4.31 -14.44 0.72
C GLY A 103 -4.72 -13.67 -0.53
N ILE A 104 -5.46 -14.31 -1.44
CA ILE A 104 -6.00 -13.68 -2.66
C ILE A 104 -6.91 -12.52 -2.27
N ILE A 105 -7.90 -12.75 -1.40
CA ILE A 105 -8.87 -11.72 -0.99
C ILE A 105 -8.14 -10.54 -0.33
N VAL A 106 -7.26 -10.82 0.64
CA VAL A 106 -6.50 -9.78 1.35
C VAL A 106 -5.67 -8.95 0.38
N ASN A 107 -4.89 -9.59 -0.50
CA ASN A 107 -4.06 -8.86 -1.46
C ASN A 107 -4.89 -8.06 -2.47
N THR A 108 -6.03 -8.56 -2.92
CA THR A 108 -6.92 -7.81 -3.81
C THR A 108 -7.44 -6.55 -3.14
N VAL A 109 -7.90 -6.62 -1.88
CA VAL A 109 -8.38 -5.43 -1.15
C VAL A 109 -7.26 -4.42 -0.95
N LEU A 110 -6.05 -4.87 -0.60
CA LEU A 110 -4.88 -4.00 -0.43
C LEU A 110 -4.45 -3.36 -1.76
N LEU A 111 -4.49 -4.09 -2.87
CA LEU A 111 -4.20 -3.56 -4.21
C LEU A 111 -5.19 -2.47 -4.61
N ILE A 112 -6.49 -2.67 -4.37
CA ILE A 112 -7.52 -1.66 -4.66
C ILE A 112 -7.24 -0.39 -3.85
N GLY A 113 -6.96 -0.54 -2.55
CA GLY A 113 -6.65 0.61 -1.69
C GLY A 113 -5.38 1.35 -2.12
N LEU A 114 -4.33 0.62 -2.45
CA LEU A 114 -3.08 1.19 -2.94
C LEU A 114 -3.23 1.87 -4.30
N PHE A 115 -4.00 1.28 -5.22
CA PHE A 115 -4.31 1.86 -6.52
C PHE A 115 -5.02 3.21 -6.38
N ASN A 116 -6.01 3.30 -5.49
CA ASN A 116 -6.66 4.56 -5.18
C ASN A 116 -5.69 5.58 -4.59
N GLY A 117 -4.79 5.16 -3.69
CA GLY A 117 -3.75 6.04 -3.16
C GLY A 117 -2.77 6.54 -4.21
N LEU A 118 -2.44 5.73 -5.21
CA LEU A 118 -1.64 6.16 -6.35
C LEU A 118 -2.36 7.21 -7.20
N ARG A 119 -3.66 7.03 -7.45
CA ARG A 119 -4.49 8.03 -8.15
C ARG A 119 -4.58 9.34 -7.37
N GLY A 120 -4.77 9.28 -6.05
CA GLY A 120 -4.74 10.46 -5.16
C GLY A 120 -3.41 11.19 -5.18
N ALA A 121 -2.30 10.45 -5.07
CA ALA A 121 -0.95 11.02 -5.15
C ALA A 121 -0.65 11.64 -6.53
N ALA A 122 -1.18 11.06 -7.61
CA ALA A 122 -1.09 11.63 -8.96
C ALA A 122 -1.88 12.93 -9.10
N ALA A 123 -3.14 12.95 -8.62
CA ALA A 123 -3.98 14.15 -8.64
C ALA A 123 -3.32 15.31 -7.87
N ARG A 124 -2.73 15.04 -6.71
CA ARG A 124 -1.97 16.04 -5.92
C ARG A 124 -0.76 16.63 -6.63
N ARG A 125 -0.12 15.88 -7.52
CA ARG A 125 1.01 16.37 -8.30
C ARG A 125 0.59 17.26 -9.48
N GLY A 126 -0.65 17.12 -9.94
CA GLY A 126 -1.22 17.87 -11.07
C GLY A 126 -1.57 19.33 -10.76
N GLY A 127 -1.65 19.72 -9.48
CA GLY A 127 -1.76 21.13 -9.05
C GLY A 127 -3.06 21.86 -9.39
N GLY A 128 -4.03 21.22 -10.06
CA GLY A 128 -5.27 21.85 -10.54
C GLY A 128 -6.44 21.81 -9.56
N PHE A 129 -6.20 21.99 -8.26
CA PHE A 129 -7.30 22.20 -7.31
C PHE A 129 -7.54 23.70 -7.24
N ASP A 130 -8.54 24.18 -7.98
CA ASP A 130 -8.96 25.58 -7.90
C ASP A 130 -9.38 25.87 -6.45
N SER A 131 -8.62 26.75 -5.81
CA SER A 131 -8.92 27.32 -4.50
C SER A 131 -10.10 28.30 -4.54
N GLU A 132 -10.74 28.49 -5.69
CA GLU A 132 -11.80 29.50 -5.89
C GLU A 132 -13.15 29.11 -5.28
N ASP A 133 -13.43 27.82 -5.03
CA ASP A 133 -14.72 27.41 -4.45
C ASP A 133 -14.85 27.66 -2.93
N ALA A 134 -13.76 28.00 -2.22
CA ALA A 134 -13.82 28.32 -0.79
C ALA A 134 -14.01 29.82 -0.52
N GLY A 135 -13.73 30.70 -1.49
CA GLY A 135 -13.83 32.15 -1.35
C GLY A 135 -15.22 32.72 -1.68
N ALA A 136 -15.97 32.07 -2.55
CA ALA A 136 -17.26 32.57 -3.06
C ALA A 136 -18.46 32.37 -2.12
N ILE A 137 -18.27 31.75 -0.94
CA ILE A 137 -19.32 31.58 0.07
C ILE A 137 -19.35 32.77 1.06
N PHE A 138 -18.32 33.63 1.04
CA PHE A 138 -18.16 34.75 1.98
C PHE A 138 -18.15 36.15 1.33
N GLU A 139 -18.43 36.27 0.03
CA GLU A 139 -18.78 37.55 -0.64
C GLU A 139 -20.29 37.62 -0.91
#